data_AF-A0A1Y6ALT5-F1
#
_entry.id   AF-A0A1Y6ALT5-F1
#
_cell.length_a   1.000
_cell.length_b   1.000
_cell.length_c   1.000
_cell.angle_alpha   90.00
_cell.angle_beta   90.00
_cell.angle_gamma   90.00
#
_symmetry.space_group_name_H-M   'P 1'
#
loop_
_entity.id
_entity.type
_entity.pdbx_description
1 polymer ?
#
loop_
_entity_poly.entity_id
_entity_poly.type
_entity_poly.pdbx_seq_one_letter_code
_entity_poly.pdbx_strand_id
1 'polypeptide(L)'
;MINNTIPSFLKLWESNDVELAVLNQYFTSYPEIFEEYFKYHCPKTKERLSNAINLYPAKIEDIRIIAETLPTIIQEITNKYRNEYSFDVNMKFHIFVGAFGSNAFVEREIMGDIFFAVEKLSPDLNHLRVIVAHEIGHIYHNVMLQNNGMDWEKAEWTDAAVNLYHEGVATYVSKQIVKGLNESVYYSYDDDGERWLQY
;
A
#
# COMPACT_ATOMS: atom_id res chain seq x y z
N MET A 1 5.61 10.29 8.90
CA MET A 1 4.29 10.68 9.48
C MET A 1 3.24 9.66 9.05
N ILE A 2 2.28 9.25 9.89
CA ILE A 2 1.21 8.30 9.50
C ILE A 2 -0.13 9.02 9.57
N ASN A 3 -0.82 9.13 8.43
CA ASN A 3 -2.19 9.58 8.31
C ASN A 3 -3.12 8.35 8.23
N ASN A 4 -3.85 8.05 9.31
CA ASN A 4 -4.76 6.90 9.36
C ASN A 4 -6.22 7.37 9.38
N THR A 5 -6.96 7.06 8.32
CA THR A 5 -8.37 7.45 8.15
C THR A 5 -9.35 6.32 8.44
N ILE A 6 -8.86 5.10 8.76
CA ILE A 6 -9.70 3.94 9.08
C ILE A 6 -10.66 4.22 10.24
N PRO A 7 -10.26 4.88 11.36
CA PRO A 7 -11.21 5.16 12.45
C PRO A 7 -12.44 5.95 11.98
N SER A 8 -12.27 6.87 11.04
CA SER A 8 -13.39 7.62 10.47
C SER A 8 -14.28 6.76 9.59
N PHE A 9 -13.69 5.87 8.78
CA PHE A 9 -14.45 4.90 8.00
C PHE A 9 -15.26 3.95 8.91
N LEU A 10 -14.64 3.37 9.94
CA LEU A 10 -15.31 2.45 10.86
C LEU A 10 -16.46 3.12 11.62
N LYS A 11 -16.26 4.37 12.05
CA LYS A 11 -17.33 5.16 12.67
C LYS A 11 -18.53 5.35 11.74
N LEU A 12 -18.28 5.61 10.45
CA LEU A 12 -19.36 5.71 9.47
C LEU A 12 -20.07 4.37 9.30
N TRP A 13 -19.30 3.29 9.16
CA TRP A 13 -19.79 1.93 9.00
C TRP A 13 -20.68 1.45 10.16
N GLU A 14 -20.32 1.79 11.39
CA GLU A 14 -21.08 1.39 12.59
C GLU A 14 -22.35 2.23 12.81
N SER A 15 -22.42 3.42 12.22
CA SER A 15 -23.46 4.41 12.51
C SER A 15 -24.70 4.32 11.61
N ASN A 16 -24.58 3.72 10.42
CA ASN A 16 -25.63 3.70 9.40
C ASN A 16 -25.48 2.48 8.48
N ASP A 17 -26.55 2.16 7.75
CA ASP A 17 -26.42 1.37 6.53
C ASP A 17 -25.62 2.20 5.50
N VAL A 18 -24.40 1.72 5.16
CA VAL A 18 -23.48 2.49 4.31
C VAL A 18 -23.98 2.49 2.87
N GLU A 19 -24.63 3.57 2.49
CA GLU A 19 -25.00 3.86 1.11
C GLU A 19 -23.90 4.62 0.37
N LEU A 20 -24.02 4.68 -0.96
CA LEU A 20 -23.08 5.36 -1.85
C LEU A 20 -22.89 6.85 -1.52
N ALA A 21 -23.91 7.53 -1.00
CA ALA A 21 -23.80 8.93 -0.57
C ALA A 21 -22.88 9.07 0.66
N VAL A 22 -23.06 8.20 1.66
CA VAL A 22 -22.26 8.17 2.89
C VAL A 22 -20.81 7.80 2.58
N LEU A 23 -20.60 6.79 1.74
CA LEU A 23 -19.26 6.39 1.31
C LEU A 23 -18.56 7.51 0.51
N ASN A 24 -19.30 8.25 -0.33
CA ASN A 24 -18.73 9.41 -1.01
C ASN A 24 -18.33 10.53 -0.05
N GLN A 25 -19.08 10.74 1.04
CA GLN A 25 -18.73 11.73 2.04
C GLN A 25 -17.38 11.42 2.69
N TYR A 26 -17.13 10.14 3.03
CA TYR A 26 -15.83 9.69 3.51
C TYR A 26 -14.72 10.05 2.52
N PHE A 27 -14.90 9.72 1.24
CA PHE A 27 -13.91 10.02 0.21
C PHE A 27 -13.65 11.52 0.04
N THR A 28 -14.69 12.35 0.08
CA THR A 28 -14.51 13.80 -0.04
C THR A 28 -13.91 14.45 1.19
N SER A 29 -13.90 13.76 2.34
CA SER A 29 -13.34 14.28 3.59
C SER A 29 -11.81 14.15 3.65
N TYR A 30 -11.21 13.35 2.76
CA TYR A 30 -9.77 13.09 2.70
C TYR A 30 -9.22 13.25 1.27
N PRO A 31 -9.34 14.45 0.67
CA PRO A 31 -8.92 14.68 -0.72
C PRO A 31 -7.44 14.35 -0.96
N GLU A 32 -6.59 14.54 0.04
CA GLU A 32 -5.15 14.23 -0.02
C GLU A 32 -4.83 12.75 -0.25
N ILE A 33 -5.81 11.85 -0.02
CA ILE A 33 -5.69 10.42 -0.32
C ILE A 33 -6.44 10.09 -1.60
N PHE A 34 -7.69 10.55 -1.68
CA PHE A 34 -8.62 10.04 -2.67
C PHE A 34 -8.49 10.69 -4.04
N GLU A 35 -7.88 11.88 -4.15
CA GLU A 35 -7.55 12.46 -5.46
C GLU A 35 -6.52 11.60 -6.20
N GLU A 36 -5.43 11.20 -5.55
CA GLU A 36 -4.40 10.33 -6.13
C GLU A 36 -4.97 8.92 -6.42
N TYR A 37 -5.62 8.33 -5.41
CA TYR A 37 -6.19 6.99 -5.53
C TYR A 37 -7.19 6.85 -6.68
N PHE A 38 -8.17 7.76 -6.79
CA PHE A 38 -9.18 7.64 -7.84
C PHE A 38 -8.69 8.04 -9.22
N LYS A 39 -7.64 8.85 -9.31
CA LYS A 39 -7.05 9.28 -10.58
C LYS A 39 -6.23 8.18 -11.23
N TYR A 40 -5.45 7.43 -10.44
CA TYR A 40 -4.47 6.49 -10.99
C TYR A 40 -4.71 5.02 -10.63
N HIS A 41 -5.39 4.72 -9.53
CA HIS A 41 -5.45 3.36 -8.96
C HIS A 41 -6.84 2.74 -8.96
N CYS A 42 -7.89 3.55 -8.96
CA CYS A 42 -9.27 3.08 -8.94
C CYS A 42 -10.20 4.05 -9.66
N PRO A 43 -10.67 3.78 -10.89
CA PRO A 43 -11.68 4.64 -11.51
C PRO A 43 -12.93 4.79 -10.63
N LYS A 44 -13.30 6.02 -10.28
CA LYS A 44 -14.45 6.32 -9.42
C LYS A 44 -15.78 6.20 -10.18
N THR A 45 -16.22 4.97 -10.44
CA THR A 45 -17.52 4.71 -11.08
C THR A 45 -18.57 4.30 -10.06
N LYS A 46 -19.85 4.64 -10.33
CA LYS A 46 -20.96 4.25 -9.45
C LYS A 46 -21.01 2.74 -9.22
N GLU A 47 -20.82 1.95 -10.29
CA GLU A 47 -20.81 0.49 -10.24
C GLU A 47 -19.71 -0.04 -9.30
N ARG A 48 -18.47 0.46 -9.41
CA ARG A 48 -17.37 0.03 -8.54
C ARG A 48 -17.64 0.36 -7.08
N LEU A 49 -18.14 1.56 -6.80
CA LEU A 49 -18.44 1.95 -5.43
C LEU A 49 -19.57 1.11 -4.84
N SER A 50 -20.63 0.82 -5.61
CA SER A 50 -21.70 -0.09 -5.18
C SER A 50 -21.17 -1.51 -4.91
N ASN A 51 -20.27 -2.01 -5.76
CA ASN A 51 -19.66 -3.32 -5.54
C ASN A 51 -18.76 -3.34 -4.29
N ALA A 52 -17.98 -2.28 -4.05
CA ALA A 52 -17.15 -2.15 -2.86
C ALA A 52 -18.00 -2.21 -1.57
N ILE A 53 -19.15 -1.52 -1.53
CA ILE A 53 -20.09 -1.56 -0.40
C ILE A 53 -20.51 -2.99 -0.07
N ASN A 54 -20.78 -3.82 -1.09
CA ASN A 54 -21.19 -5.21 -0.90
C ASN A 54 -20.04 -6.11 -0.39
N LEU A 55 -18.78 -5.72 -0.64
CA LEU A 55 -17.60 -6.49 -0.24
C LEU A 55 -17.10 -6.14 1.16
N TYR A 56 -17.29 -4.89 1.61
CA TYR A 56 -16.81 -4.47 2.94
C TYR A 56 -17.25 -5.36 4.10
N PRO A 57 -18.51 -5.85 4.21
CA PRO A 57 -18.93 -6.67 5.34
C PRO A 57 -18.01 -7.88 5.60
N ALA A 58 -17.50 -8.50 4.53
CA ALA A 58 -16.59 -9.64 4.61
C ALA A 58 -15.16 -9.25 5.02
N LYS A 59 -14.85 -7.94 5.05
CA LYS A 59 -13.52 -7.38 5.31
C LYS A 59 -13.44 -6.48 6.54
N ILE A 60 -14.56 -6.13 7.17
CA ILE A 60 -14.55 -5.23 8.33
C ILE A 60 -13.66 -5.73 9.46
N GLU A 61 -13.66 -7.03 9.75
CA GLU A 61 -12.81 -7.57 10.83
C GLU A 61 -11.33 -7.47 10.47
N ASP A 62 -10.95 -7.85 9.25
CA ASP A 62 -9.58 -7.67 8.73
C ASP A 62 -9.16 -6.19 8.84
N ILE A 63 -10.03 -5.27 8.41
CA ILE A 63 -9.78 -3.81 8.45
C ILE A 63 -9.53 -3.33 9.89
N ARG A 64 -10.29 -3.83 10.88
CA ARG A 64 -10.07 -3.49 12.30
C ARG A 64 -8.70 -3.97 12.79
N ILE A 65 -8.36 -5.23 12.52
CA ILE A 65 -7.07 -5.81 12.90
C ILE A 65 -5.91 -5.02 12.27
N ILE A 66 -6.03 -4.68 10.98
CA ILE A 66 -5.00 -3.92 10.26
C ILE A 66 -4.89 -2.49 10.80
N ALA A 67 -6.00 -1.84 11.16
CA ALA A 67 -5.99 -0.50 11.73
C ALA A 67 -5.16 -0.38 13.01
N GLU A 68 -5.17 -1.43 13.83
CA GLU A 68 -4.41 -1.50 15.08
C GLU A 68 -2.94 -1.91 14.86
N THR A 69 -2.70 -2.84 13.95
CA THR A 69 -1.38 -3.46 13.77
C THR A 69 -0.47 -2.71 12.80
N LEU A 70 -1.01 -2.22 11.67
CA LEU A 70 -0.22 -1.63 10.57
C LEU A 70 0.62 -0.41 10.98
N PRO A 71 0.13 0.54 11.81
CA PRO A 71 0.97 1.66 12.25
C PRO A 71 2.24 1.20 13.00
N THR A 72 2.12 0.15 13.81
CA THR A 72 3.26 -0.42 14.55
C THR A 72 4.22 -1.13 13.59
N ILE A 73 3.68 -1.85 12.60
CA ILE A 73 4.49 -2.52 11.56
C ILE A 73 5.24 -1.48 10.70
N ILE A 74 4.61 -0.38 10.32
CA ILE A 74 5.27 0.71 9.58
C ILE A 74 6.48 1.23 10.37
N GLN A 75 6.34 1.43 11.68
CA GLN A 75 7.44 1.85 12.54
C GLN A 75 8.53 0.78 12.63
N GLU A 76 8.15 -0.49 12.81
CA GLU A 76 9.07 -1.63 12.84
C GLU A 76 9.94 -1.66 11.57
N ILE A 77 9.31 -1.65 10.40
CA ILE A 77 9.99 -1.77 9.11
C ILE A 77 10.80 -0.52 8.78
N THR A 78 10.28 0.67 9.06
CA THR A 78 11.03 1.93 8.90
C THR A 78 12.33 1.90 9.72
N ASN A 79 12.27 1.40 10.96
CA ASN A 79 13.46 1.25 11.79
C ASN A 79 14.44 0.22 11.25
N LYS A 80 13.97 -0.88 10.65
CA LYS A 80 14.85 -1.84 9.96
C LYS A 80 15.59 -1.19 8.79
N TYR A 81 14.90 -0.44 7.94
CA TYR A 81 15.54 0.31 6.85
C TYR A 81 16.58 1.31 7.36
N ARG A 82 16.25 2.06 8.43
CA ARG A 82 17.21 2.95 9.07
C ARG A 82 18.46 2.21 9.57
N ASN A 83 18.28 1.08 10.25
CA ASN A 83 19.38 0.36 10.89
C ASN A 83 20.25 -0.41 9.89
N GLU A 84 19.64 -1.08 8.91
CA GLU A 84 20.34 -1.97 7.97
C GLU A 84 20.90 -1.21 6.76
N TYR A 85 20.23 -0.16 6.31
CA TYR A 85 20.60 0.59 5.10
C TYR A 85 21.01 2.04 5.37
N SER A 86 21.04 2.49 6.63
CA SER A 86 21.22 3.92 6.98
C SER A 86 20.20 4.82 6.26
N PHE A 87 19.02 4.27 5.96
CA PHE A 87 17.98 4.96 5.22
C PHE A 87 17.08 5.75 6.15
N ASP A 88 17.38 7.05 6.31
CA ASP A 88 16.65 7.96 7.21
C ASP A 88 15.99 9.09 6.42
N VAL A 89 14.93 8.74 5.68
CA VAL A 89 14.10 9.69 4.93
C VAL A 89 12.77 9.88 5.66
N ASN A 90 12.28 11.12 5.69
CA ASN A 90 10.98 11.44 6.26
C ASN A 90 9.85 11.00 5.34
N MET A 91 9.49 9.72 5.41
CA MET A 91 8.37 9.15 4.66
C MET A 91 7.03 9.48 5.31
N LYS A 92 6.02 9.70 4.48
CA LYS A 92 4.64 9.90 4.89
C LYS A 92 3.79 8.74 4.37
N PHE A 93 2.96 8.23 5.26
CA PHE A 93 2.15 7.03 5.05
C PHE A 93 0.67 7.39 5.17
N HIS A 94 -0.14 6.85 4.29
CA HIS A 94 -1.59 7.00 4.26
C HIS A 94 -2.23 5.63 4.39
N ILE A 95 -3.02 5.45 5.44
CA ILE A 95 -3.78 4.23 5.71
C ILE A 95 -5.26 4.56 5.57
N PHE A 96 -5.95 3.86 4.67
CA PHE A 96 -7.33 4.18 4.33
C PHE A 96 -8.09 2.95 3.83
N VAL A 97 -9.41 3.08 3.74
CA VAL A 97 -10.27 2.08 3.11
C VAL A 97 -10.64 2.59 1.71
N GLY A 98 -10.12 1.92 0.68
CA GLY A 98 -10.38 2.22 -0.72
C GLY A 98 -11.59 1.45 -1.27
N ALA A 99 -11.73 1.44 -2.60
CA ALA A 99 -12.83 0.78 -3.31
C ALA A 99 -12.32 -0.45 -4.10
N PHE A 100 -11.42 -1.23 -3.49
CA PHE A 100 -10.85 -2.45 -4.06
C PHE A 100 -10.10 -2.24 -5.39
N GLY A 101 -9.45 -1.08 -5.55
CA GLY A 101 -8.53 -0.78 -6.66
C GLY A 101 -7.16 -1.42 -6.49
N SER A 102 -6.24 -0.67 -5.89
CA SER A 102 -4.91 -1.14 -5.46
C SER A 102 -4.92 -1.58 -4.00
N ASN A 103 -3.93 -2.38 -3.60
CA ASN A 103 -3.65 -2.79 -2.22
C ASN A 103 -2.69 -1.81 -1.53
N ALA A 104 -1.61 -1.45 -2.20
CA ALA A 104 -0.68 -0.41 -1.81
C ALA A 104 -0.08 0.25 -3.06
N PHE A 105 0.49 1.44 -2.89
CA PHE A 105 1.24 2.13 -3.93
C PHE A 105 2.07 3.27 -3.34
N VAL A 106 3.04 3.72 -4.13
CA VAL A 106 3.81 4.94 -3.88
C VAL A 106 3.39 6.02 -4.90
N GLU A 107 3.21 7.25 -4.43
CA GLU A 107 2.97 8.40 -5.31
C GLU A 107 4.08 8.55 -6.34
N ARG A 108 3.76 9.08 -7.52
CA ARG A 108 4.68 9.22 -8.65
C ARG A 108 5.69 10.37 -8.48
N GLU A 109 6.22 10.52 -7.27
CA GLU A 109 7.33 11.41 -6.92
C GLU A 109 8.53 10.58 -6.42
N ILE A 110 9.74 11.14 -6.52
CA ILE A 110 10.98 10.47 -6.12
C ILE A 110 10.95 10.06 -4.63
N MET A 111 10.40 10.93 -3.78
CA MET A 111 10.11 10.68 -2.37
C MET A 111 8.61 10.77 -2.11
N GLY A 112 7.81 10.07 -2.92
CA GLY A 112 6.36 10.09 -2.83
C GLY A 112 5.79 9.55 -1.52
N ASP A 113 4.57 9.95 -1.23
CA ASP A 113 3.79 9.40 -0.13
C ASP A 113 3.46 7.91 -0.39
N ILE A 114 3.43 7.10 0.67
CA ILE A 114 3.12 5.67 0.61
C ILE A 114 1.67 5.45 1.04
N PHE A 115 0.91 4.70 0.24
CA PHE A 115 -0.52 4.51 0.42
C PHE A 115 -0.86 3.04 0.64
N PHE A 116 -1.69 2.74 1.64
CA PHE A 116 -2.22 1.41 1.94
C PHE A 116 -3.75 1.44 1.96
N ALA A 117 -4.34 0.77 0.97
CA ALA A 117 -5.77 0.51 0.87
C ALA A 117 -6.09 -0.83 1.53
N VAL A 118 -6.48 -0.77 2.80
CA VAL A 118 -6.42 -1.93 3.70
C VAL A 118 -7.47 -2.99 3.42
N GLU A 119 -8.52 -2.68 2.65
CA GLU A 119 -9.59 -3.62 2.32
C GLU A 119 -9.12 -4.80 1.44
N LYS A 120 -7.96 -4.65 0.79
CA LYS A 120 -7.33 -5.70 -0.02
C LYS A 120 -6.18 -6.42 0.68
N LEU A 121 -5.80 -6.00 1.88
CA LEU A 121 -4.66 -6.58 2.59
C LEU A 121 -5.08 -7.80 3.42
N SER A 122 -4.18 -8.76 3.56
CA SER A 122 -4.29 -9.82 4.56
C SER A 122 -4.03 -9.24 5.96
N PRO A 123 -4.78 -9.65 7.00
CA PRO A 123 -4.50 -9.26 8.38
C PRO A 123 -3.28 -9.99 8.97
N ASP A 124 -2.68 -10.95 8.26
CA ASP A 124 -1.48 -11.64 8.72
C ASP A 124 -0.28 -10.69 8.86
N LEU A 125 0.43 -10.79 9.99
CA LEU A 125 1.51 -9.86 10.34
C LEU A 125 2.70 -9.96 9.39
N ASN A 126 3.01 -11.15 8.86
CA ASN A 126 4.11 -11.31 7.92
C ASN A 126 3.75 -10.71 6.56
N HIS A 127 2.51 -10.88 6.11
CA HIS A 127 2.02 -10.28 4.87
C HIS A 127 2.10 -8.75 4.93
N LEU A 128 1.62 -8.17 6.05
CA LEU A 128 1.71 -6.73 6.30
C LEU A 128 3.15 -6.23 6.38
N ARG A 129 4.05 -6.97 7.04
CA ARG A 129 5.48 -6.61 7.09
C ARG A 129 6.10 -6.57 5.70
N VAL A 130 5.82 -7.57 4.87
CA VAL A 130 6.40 -7.66 3.52
C VAL A 130 5.90 -6.55 2.62
N ILE A 131 4.60 -6.30 2.57
CA ILE A 131 4.08 -5.22 1.71
C ILE A 131 4.58 -3.85 2.17
N VAL A 132 4.66 -3.60 3.49
CA VAL A 132 5.26 -2.35 4.00
C VAL A 132 6.73 -2.23 3.61
N ALA A 133 7.49 -3.32 3.71
CA ALA A 133 8.88 -3.33 3.28
C ALA A 133 9.02 -3.11 1.78
N HIS A 134 8.11 -3.68 0.97
CA HIS A 134 8.07 -3.49 -0.47
C HIS A 134 7.88 -2.02 -0.85
N GLU A 135 6.86 -1.36 -0.31
CA GLU A 135 6.59 0.05 -0.64
C GLU A 135 7.71 0.99 -0.18
N ILE A 136 8.33 0.73 0.99
CA ILE A 136 9.53 1.47 1.41
C ILE A 136 10.72 1.16 0.48
N GLY A 137 10.80 -0.07 -0.05
CA GLY A 137 11.78 -0.48 -1.05
C GLY A 137 11.75 0.35 -2.32
N HIS A 138 10.56 0.71 -2.81
CA HIS A 138 10.39 1.63 -3.95
C HIS A 138 11.02 2.99 -3.67
N ILE A 139 10.71 3.59 -2.51
CA ILE A 139 11.26 4.90 -2.11
C ILE A 139 12.77 4.81 -1.88
N TYR A 140 13.25 3.76 -1.21
CA TYR A 140 14.68 3.51 -1.04
C TYR A 140 15.41 3.46 -2.38
N HIS A 141 14.90 2.67 -3.33
CA HIS A 141 15.51 2.54 -4.65
C HIS A 141 15.53 3.88 -5.39
N ASN A 142 14.43 4.63 -5.38
CA ASN A 142 14.36 5.95 -6.01
C ASN A 142 15.41 6.91 -5.42
N VAL A 143 15.56 6.96 -4.10
CA VAL A 143 16.56 7.81 -3.45
C VAL A 143 17.98 7.38 -3.81
N MET A 144 18.26 6.08 -3.89
CA MET A 144 19.57 5.59 -4.33
C MET A 144 19.87 5.97 -5.78
N LEU A 145 18.90 5.87 -6.69
CA LEU A 145 19.05 6.30 -8.07
C LEU A 145 19.29 7.81 -8.17
N GLN A 146 18.51 8.61 -7.43
CA GLN A 146 18.70 10.06 -7.33
C GLN A 146 20.12 10.41 -6.88
N ASN A 147 20.63 9.75 -5.84
CA ASN A 147 21.98 9.98 -5.32
C ASN A 147 23.08 9.57 -6.31
N ASN A 148 22.78 8.64 -7.23
CA ASN A 148 23.68 8.24 -8.31
C ASN A 148 23.51 9.08 -9.59
N GLY A 149 22.74 10.18 -9.54
CA GLY A 149 22.62 11.13 -10.64
C GLY A 149 21.59 10.73 -11.70
N MET A 150 20.58 9.95 -11.34
CA MET A 150 19.47 9.62 -12.24
C MET A 150 18.79 10.90 -12.78
N ASP A 151 18.57 10.92 -14.09
CA ASP A 151 17.83 11.97 -14.78
C ASP A 151 16.38 11.51 -14.97
N TRP A 152 15.50 11.92 -14.06
CA TRP A 152 14.10 11.49 -14.02
C TRP A 152 13.26 12.00 -15.20
N GLU A 153 13.70 13.04 -15.91
CA GLU A 153 13.04 13.50 -17.14
C GLU A 153 13.17 12.49 -18.28
N LYS A 154 14.15 11.59 -18.19
CA LYS A 154 14.40 10.52 -19.16
C LYS A 154 13.86 9.16 -18.71
N ALA A 155 13.25 9.07 -17.53
CA ALA A 155 12.73 7.82 -17.03
C ALA A 155 11.48 7.41 -17.82
N GLU A 156 11.55 6.26 -18.49
CA GLU A 156 10.43 5.70 -19.26
C GLU A 156 9.51 4.89 -18.35
N TRP A 157 8.73 5.57 -17.51
CA TRP A 157 7.83 4.96 -16.53
C TRP A 157 6.74 4.05 -17.12
N THR A 158 6.45 4.19 -18.42
CA THR A 158 5.50 3.32 -19.13
C THR A 158 6.15 2.09 -19.73
N ASP A 159 7.48 1.99 -19.72
CA ASP A 159 8.20 0.83 -20.23
C ASP A 159 8.05 -0.37 -19.27
N ALA A 160 7.74 -1.53 -19.83
CA ALA A 160 7.49 -2.73 -19.05
C ALA A 160 8.74 -3.27 -18.35
N ALA A 161 9.92 -3.13 -18.95
CA ALA A 161 11.19 -3.55 -18.37
C ALA A 161 11.60 -2.62 -17.21
N VAL A 162 11.35 -1.32 -17.34
CA VAL A 162 11.56 -0.35 -16.23
C VAL A 162 10.68 -0.69 -15.03
N ASN A 163 9.38 -0.92 -15.26
CA ASN A 163 8.45 -1.30 -14.20
C ASN A 163 8.84 -2.65 -13.56
N LEU A 164 9.18 -3.66 -14.37
CA LEU A 164 9.63 -4.96 -13.87
C LEU A 164 10.89 -4.84 -13.02
N TYR A 165 11.84 -3.99 -13.43
CA TYR A 165 13.04 -3.73 -12.66
C TYR A 165 12.73 -3.06 -11.32
N HIS A 166 11.86 -2.04 -11.30
CA HIS A 166 11.43 -1.37 -10.07
C HIS A 166 10.74 -2.34 -9.10
N GLU A 167 9.75 -3.11 -9.55
CA GLU A 167 9.08 -4.11 -8.72
C GLU A 167 10.02 -5.21 -8.25
N GLY A 168 10.96 -5.64 -9.11
CA GLY A 168 11.97 -6.65 -8.77
C GLY A 168 12.93 -6.17 -7.69
N VAL A 169 13.37 -4.90 -7.74
CA VAL A 169 14.22 -4.31 -6.70
C VAL A 169 13.47 -4.18 -5.39
N ALA A 170 12.24 -3.65 -5.40
CA ALA A 170 11.41 -3.53 -4.20
C ALA A 170 11.15 -4.90 -3.54
N THR A 171 10.85 -5.92 -4.36
CA THR A 171 10.68 -7.32 -3.90
C THR A 171 11.97 -7.88 -3.32
N TYR A 172 13.12 -7.63 -3.97
CA TYR A 172 14.41 -8.13 -3.49
C TYR A 172 14.77 -7.50 -2.14
N VAL A 173 14.59 -6.18 -1.98
CA VAL A 173 14.91 -5.50 -0.73
C VAL A 173 13.92 -5.88 0.38
N SER A 174 12.63 -6.10 0.06
CA SER A 174 11.66 -6.58 1.05
C SER A 174 12.05 -7.95 1.63
N LYS A 175 12.59 -8.87 0.81
CA LYS A 175 13.21 -10.13 1.26
C LYS A 175 14.42 -9.94 2.17
N GLN A 176 15.18 -8.86 1.99
CA GLN A 176 16.31 -8.57 2.88
C GLN A 176 15.85 -8.03 4.24
N ILE A 177 14.76 -7.27 4.28
CA ILE A 177 14.22 -6.65 5.49
C ILE A 177 13.34 -7.63 6.30
N VAL A 178 12.58 -8.47 5.60
CA VAL A 178 11.71 -9.49 6.17
C VAL A 178 12.18 -10.84 5.65
N LYS A 179 12.87 -11.62 6.49
CA LYS A 179 13.55 -12.85 6.09
C LYS A 179 12.76 -14.10 6.49
N GLY A 180 12.95 -15.18 5.73
CA GLY A 180 12.54 -16.52 6.14
C GLY A 180 11.06 -16.86 5.89
N LEU A 181 10.36 -16.09 5.07
CA LEU A 181 9.00 -16.38 4.62
C LEU A 181 8.99 -17.19 3.32
N ASN A 182 7.84 -17.81 3.02
CA ASN A 182 7.60 -18.46 1.73
C ASN A 182 7.70 -17.45 0.59
N GLU A 183 8.17 -17.93 -0.56
CA GLU A 183 8.37 -17.08 -1.74
C GLU A 183 7.07 -16.40 -2.20
N SER A 184 5.93 -17.10 -2.12
CA SER A 184 4.61 -16.55 -2.46
C SER A 184 4.31 -15.23 -1.76
N VAL A 185 4.63 -15.13 -0.46
CA VAL A 185 4.35 -13.94 0.35
C VAL A 185 5.03 -12.68 -0.20
N TYR A 186 6.20 -12.80 -0.83
CA TYR A 186 6.88 -11.66 -1.44
C TYR A 186 6.31 -11.24 -2.80
N TYR A 187 5.53 -12.10 -3.46
CA TYR A 187 4.97 -11.83 -4.78
C TYR A 187 3.47 -11.51 -4.75
N SER A 188 2.72 -12.12 -3.83
CA SER A 188 1.27 -11.95 -3.71
C SER A 188 0.85 -11.18 -2.45
N TYR A 189 1.74 -11.06 -1.46
CA TYR A 189 1.42 -10.50 -0.14
C TYR A 189 0.31 -11.27 0.57
N ASP A 190 0.17 -12.56 0.23
CA ASP A 190 -0.69 -13.53 0.86
C ASP A 190 -0.07 -14.94 0.80
N ASP A 191 -0.79 -15.95 1.27
CA ASP A 191 -0.35 -17.34 1.21
C ASP A 191 -0.65 -18.00 -0.15
N ASP A 192 -1.34 -17.31 -1.06
CA ASP A 192 -1.68 -17.84 -2.37
C ASP A 192 -0.49 -17.71 -3.35
N GLY A 193 -0.48 -18.50 -4.42
CA GLY A 193 0.50 -18.35 -5.51
C GLY A 193 1.74 -19.24 -5.41
N GLU A 194 1.95 -19.99 -4.33
CA GLU A 194 3.10 -20.92 -4.22
C GLU A 194 3.13 -21.93 -5.39
N ARG A 195 1.96 -22.37 -5.86
CA ARG A 195 1.83 -23.26 -7.02
C ARG A 195 2.40 -22.67 -8.31
N TRP A 196 2.37 -21.35 -8.48
CA TRP A 196 2.87 -20.70 -9.70
C TRP A 196 4.39 -20.73 -9.78
N LEU A 197 5.07 -20.78 -8.62
CA LEU A 197 6.53 -20.81 -8.50
C LEU A 197 7.14 -22.20 -8.74
N GLN A 198 6.29 -23.21 -8.98
CA GLN A 198 6.71 -24.59 -9.26
C GLN A 198 6.94 -24.86 -10.75
N TYR A 199 6.76 -23.86 -11.62
CA TYR A 199 6.90 -23.92 -13.08
C TYR A 199 7.97 -22.96 -13.59
#